data_AF-A0A803YAC0-F1
#
_entry.id   AF-A0A803YAC0-F1
#
_cell.length_a   1.000
_cell.length_b   1.000
_cell.length_c   1.000
_cell.angle_alpha   90.00
_cell.angle_beta   90.00
_cell.angle_gamma   90.00
#
_symmetry.space_group_name_H-M   'P 1'
#
loop_
_entity.id
_entity.type
_entity.pdbx_description
1 polymer ?
#
loop_
_entity_poly.entity_id
_entity_poly.type
_entity_poly.pdbx_seq_one_letter_code
_entity_poly.pdbx_strand_id
1 'polypeptide(L)'
;MHSGRFKGLGVQEFRFMPDDMKRFYLSTDGMHTSWTYNYSKRAKLRVGHLYIPKLTQIQNLELKGPGTVFELDRIGDRGFVLLVYKTNVTTRPEIYLLEVGSWKWTLLADSFTTYLRMSIEHLGLPCWQLAFASCRLPGWAEQLPLRI
;
A
#
# COMPACT_ATOMS: atom_id res chain seq x y z
N MET A 1 -12.05 -12.98 -21.44
CA MET A 1 -11.78 -14.02 -20.42
C MET A 1 -10.62 -13.53 -19.57
N HIS A 2 -10.78 -12.81 -18.47
CA HIS A 2 -11.32 -13.26 -17.18
C HIS A 2 -12.03 -12.08 -16.51
N SER A 3 -13.34 -12.17 -16.34
CA SER A 3 -14.12 -11.20 -15.56
C SER A 3 -14.21 -11.72 -14.13
N GLY A 4 -13.18 -11.46 -13.33
CA GLY A 4 -13.21 -11.71 -11.88
C GLY A 4 -14.22 -10.77 -11.23
N ARG A 5 -15.26 -11.35 -10.62
CA ARG A 5 -16.33 -10.62 -9.96
C ARG A 5 -15.82 -10.10 -8.62
N PHE A 6 -15.37 -8.84 -8.61
CA PHE A 6 -14.96 -8.14 -7.40
C PHE A 6 -16.15 -8.04 -6.44
N LYS A 7 -16.11 -8.79 -5.34
CA LYS A 7 -17.01 -8.59 -4.20
C LYS A 7 -16.28 -7.70 -3.20
N GLY A 8 -16.87 -6.53 -2.90
CA GLY A 8 -16.40 -5.71 -1.79
C GLY A 8 -16.49 -6.47 -0.47
N LEU A 9 -15.61 -6.12 0.47
CA LEU A 9 -15.44 -6.78 1.75
C LEU A 9 -16.78 -7.07 2.47
N GLY A 10 -17.03 -8.34 2.80
CA GLY A 10 -18.07 -8.72 3.74
C GLY A 10 -17.62 -8.52 5.18
N VAL A 11 -18.57 -8.41 6.13
CA VAL A 11 -18.34 -8.24 7.58
C VAL A 11 -17.31 -9.23 8.16
N GLN A 12 -17.12 -10.40 7.55
CA GLN A 12 -16.17 -11.43 8.02
C GLN A 12 -14.69 -11.03 7.86
N GLU A 13 -14.34 -10.25 6.84
CA GLU A 13 -12.94 -9.87 6.57
C GLU A 13 -12.43 -8.76 7.51
N PHE A 14 -13.33 -7.94 8.05
CA PHE A 14 -13.00 -6.94 9.09
C PHE A 14 -12.46 -7.58 10.36
N ARG A 15 -12.93 -8.80 10.71
CA ARG A 15 -12.43 -9.53 11.88
C ARG A 15 -10.93 -9.80 11.77
N PHE A 16 -10.46 -10.10 10.56
CA PHE A 16 -9.08 -10.51 10.35
C PHE A 16 -8.12 -9.33 10.42
N MET A 17 -8.54 -8.10 10.09
CA MET A 17 -7.68 -6.90 10.10
C MET A 17 -6.91 -6.70 11.42
N PRO A 18 -5.67 -6.16 11.39
CA PRO A 18 -4.95 -5.83 12.61
C PRO A 18 -5.62 -4.69 13.37
N ASP A 19 -5.44 -4.66 14.69
CA ASP A 19 -6.15 -3.73 15.57
C ASP A 19 -5.87 -2.25 15.28
N ASP A 20 -4.66 -1.92 14.83
CA ASP A 20 -4.29 -0.56 14.50
C ASP A 20 -4.98 -0.09 13.19
N MET A 21 -5.07 -0.96 12.20
CA MET A 21 -5.86 -0.73 10.98
C MET A 21 -7.36 -0.63 11.30
N LYS A 22 -7.90 -1.48 12.18
CA LYS A 22 -9.28 -1.37 12.64
C LYS A 22 -9.55 -0.02 13.30
N ARG A 23 -8.66 0.45 14.17
CA ARG A 23 -8.78 1.78 14.82
C ARG A 23 -8.79 2.91 13.81
N PHE A 24 -7.98 2.82 12.75
CA PHE A 24 -8.05 3.74 11.63
C PHE A 24 -9.42 3.69 10.94
N TYR A 25 -9.93 2.51 10.60
CA TYR A 25 -11.24 2.39 9.93
C TYR A 25 -12.45 2.74 10.82
N LEU A 26 -12.29 2.67 12.15
CA LEU A 26 -13.28 3.16 13.11
C LEU A 26 -13.31 4.69 13.20
N SER A 27 -12.23 5.38 12.82
CA SER A 27 -12.19 6.85 12.78
C SER A 27 -12.44 7.42 11.39
N THR A 28 -12.05 6.72 10.32
CA THR A 28 -12.22 7.17 8.92
C THR A 28 -12.39 5.99 7.94
N ASP A 29 -13.28 6.10 6.96
CA ASP A 29 -13.41 5.09 5.89
C ASP A 29 -12.46 5.40 4.72
N GLY A 30 -11.19 5.03 4.89
CA GLY A 30 -10.12 5.35 3.96
C GLY A 30 -9.57 6.77 4.13
N MET A 31 -8.58 7.13 3.30
CA MET A 31 -7.97 8.46 3.32
C MET A 31 -7.36 8.81 1.97
N HIS A 32 -7.57 10.04 1.50
CA HIS A 32 -6.91 10.57 0.32
C HIS A 32 -6.32 11.93 0.65
N THR A 33 -5.01 12.06 0.57
CA THR A 33 -4.30 13.34 0.76
C THR A 33 -3.41 13.62 -0.44
N SER A 34 -3.35 14.86 -0.90
CA SER A 34 -2.44 15.26 -1.97
C SER A 34 -1.69 16.52 -1.60
N TRP A 35 -0.41 16.57 -1.98
CA TRP A 35 0.45 17.71 -1.74
C TRP A 35 0.72 18.44 -3.05
N THR A 36 0.69 19.76 -3.00
CA THR A 36 0.99 20.63 -4.14
C THR A 36 2.05 21.63 -3.78
N TYR A 37 3.06 21.77 -4.64
CA TYR A 37 4.06 22.83 -4.56
C TYR A 37 3.64 24.00 -5.47
N ASN A 38 3.66 25.21 -4.91
CA ASN A 38 3.40 26.42 -5.67
C ASN A 38 4.69 26.81 -6.41
N TYR A 39 4.83 26.36 -7.66
CA TYR A 39 5.98 26.73 -8.48
C TYR A 39 5.91 28.19 -8.94
N SER A 40 4.70 28.70 -9.19
CA SER A 40 4.49 30.12 -9.51
C SER A 40 3.10 30.59 -9.07
N LYS A 41 2.80 31.88 -9.26
CA LYS A 41 1.46 32.46 -9.01
C LYS A 41 0.33 31.76 -9.78
N ARG A 42 0.64 31.07 -10.88
CA ARG A 42 -0.35 30.40 -11.76
C ARG A 42 -0.15 28.89 -11.85
N ALA A 43 0.98 28.36 -11.40
CA ALA A 43 1.33 26.94 -11.53
C ALA A 43 1.45 26.27 -10.16
N LYS A 44 0.57 25.30 -9.91
CA LYS A 44 0.65 24.36 -8.79
C LYS A 44 1.02 22.98 -9.32
N LEU A 45 2.14 22.45 -8.89
CA LEU A 45 2.56 21.10 -9.25
C LEU A 45 2.12 20.15 -8.15
N ARG A 46 1.40 19.08 -8.49
CA ARG A 46 1.14 18.01 -7.52
C ARG A 46 2.42 17.23 -7.29
N VAL A 47 2.94 17.30 -6.08
CA VAL A 47 4.21 16.68 -5.69
C VAL A 47 4.01 15.39 -4.90
N GLY A 48 2.79 15.09 -4.48
CA GLY A 48 2.53 13.89 -3.68
C GLY A 48 1.06 13.50 -3.66
N HIS A 49 0.82 12.21 -3.45
CA HIS A 49 -0.50 11.61 -3.27
C HIS A 49 -0.44 10.38 -2.37
N LEU A 50 -1.12 10.47 -1.24
CA LEU A 50 -1.34 9.36 -0.34
C LEU A 50 -2.78 8.91 -0.51
N TYR A 51 -2.94 7.61 -0.72
CA TYR A 51 -4.23 6.95 -0.81
C TYR A 51 -4.24 5.72 0.09
N ILE A 52 -5.20 5.68 1.00
CA ILE A 52 -5.61 4.49 1.74
C ILE A 52 -7.02 4.16 1.26
N PRO A 53 -7.27 2.95 0.73
CA PRO A 53 -8.56 2.58 0.17
C PRO A 53 -9.65 2.63 1.23
N LYS A 54 -10.91 2.74 0.80
CA LYS A 54 -12.04 2.48 1.68
C LYS A 54 -12.04 1.02 2.11
N LEU A 55 -12.68 0.73 3.24
CA LEU A 55 -12.80 -0.63 3.74
C LEU A 55 -13.45 -1.57 2.71
N THR A 56 -14.45 -1.06 1.97
CA THR A 56 -15.16 -1.80 0.91
C THR A 56 -14.32 -2.11 -0.32
N GLN A 57 -13.19 -1.41 -0.51
CA GLN A 57 -12.30 -1.55 -1.66
C GLN A 57 -11.12 -2.48 -1.39
N ILE A 58 -10.83 -2.78 -0.11
CA ILE A 58 -9.86 -3.80 0.25
C ILE A 58 -10.40 -5.14 -0.27
N GLN A 59 -9.50 -5.98 -0.74
CA GLN A 59 -9.85 -7.25 -1.35
C GLN A 59 -8.86 -8.31 -0.90
N ASN A 60 -9.39 -9.47 -0.54
CA ASN A 60 -8.58 -10.67 -0.42
C ASN A 60 -8.08 -11.10 -1.80
N LEU A 61 -6.77 -11.35 -1.93
CA LEU A 61 -6.20 -11.89 -3.15
C LEU A 61 -5.86 -13.37 -2.96
N GLU A 62 -6.35 -14.21 -3.86
CA GLU A 62 -5.94 -15.61 -3.93
C GLU A 62 -4.58 -15.72 -4.64
N LEU A 63 -3.50 -15.50 -3.87
CA LEU A 63 -2.13 -15.67 -4.36
C LEU A 63 -1.53 -16.97 -3.84
N LYS A 64 -0.78 -17.69 -4.70
CA LYS A 64 0.12 -18.76 -4.25
C LYS A 64 1.27 -18.11 -3.46
N GLY A 65 1.12 -18.00 -2.14
CA GLY A 65 1.99 -17.18 -1.31
C GLY A 65 2.01 -17.58 0.17
N PRO A 66 2.59 -16.72 1.03
CA PRO A 66 2.87 -17.04 2.44
C PRO A 66 1.64 -17.18 3.35
N GLY A 67 0.43 -16.93 2.83
CA GLY A 67 -0.83 -17.16 3.53
C GLY A 67 -1.95 -16.27 2.98
N THR A 68 -2.82 -15.77 3.87
CA THR A 68 -3.94 -14.90 3.48
C THR A 68 -3.43 -13.49 3.21
N VAL A 69 -3.78 -12.90 2.07
CA VAL A 69 -3.28 -11.58 1.68
C VAL A 69 -4.41 -10.64 1.27
N PHE A 70 -4.26 -9.36 1.60
CA PHE A 70 -5.21 -8.31 1.23
C PHE A 70 -4.50 -7.18 0.50
N GLU A 71 -5.07 -6.72 -0.61
CA GLU A 71 -4.53 -5.59 -1.37
C GLU A 71 -4.82 -4.26 -0.66
N LEU A 72 -3.75 -3.49 -0.40
CA LEU A 72 -3.85 -2.13 0.14
C LEU A 72 -3.65 -1.08 -0.96
N ASP A 73 -2.70 -1.29 -1.87
CA ASP A 73 -2.42 -0.37 -2.96
C ASP A 73 -1.75 -1.08 -4.14
N ARG A 74 -1.85 -0.48 -5.33
CA ARG A 74 -1.24 -0.97 -6.55
C ARG A 74 -0.31 0.08 -7.16
N ILE A 75 0.97 -0.28 -7.27
CA ILE A 75 2.02 0.59 -7.83
C ILE A 75 2.09 0.39 -9.34
N GLY A 76 1.07 0.88 -10.05
CA GLY A 76 0.96 0.75 -11.51
C GLY A 76 1.05 -0.70 -11.98
N ASP A 77 2.01 -0.99 -12.85
CA ASP A 77 2.35 -2.32 -13.36
C ASP A 77 3.56 -2.96 -12.65
N ARG A 78 4.13 -2.29 -11.64
CA ARG A 78 5.38 -2.69 -10.99
C ARG A 78 5.20 -3.53 -9.73
N GLY A 79 4.10 -3.37 -9.01
CA GLY A 79 3.93 -4.10 -7.75
C GLY A 79 2.61 -3.85 -7.04
N PHE A 80 2.41 -4.64 -5.99
CA PHE A 80 1.26 -4.56 -5.08
C PHE A 80 1.75 -4.37 -3.65
N VAL A 81 1.10 -3.48 -2.91
CA VAL A 81 1.26 -3.39 -1.46
C VAL A 81 0.20 -4.28 -0.82
N LEU A 82 0.65 -5.27 -0.06
CA LEU A 82 -0.18 -6.35 0.46
C LEU A 82 -0.04 -6.44 1.97
N LEU A 83 -1.17 -6.53 2.66
CA LEU A 83 -1.23 -6.97 4.05
C LEU A 83 -1.21 -8.51 4.08
N VAL A 84 -0.27 -9.11 4.80
CA VAL A 84 0.01 -10.55 4.74
C VAL A 84 -0.14 -11.20 6.10
N TYR A 85 -1.00 -12.22 6.17
CA TYR A 85 -1.12 -13.15 7.30
C TYR A 85 -0.40 -14.43 6.95
N LYS A 86 0.71 -14.71 7.64
CA LYS A 86 1.47 -15.95 7.45
C LYS A 86 0.67 -17.15 7.95
N THR A 87 0.72 -18.27 7.23
CA THR A 87 -0.09 -19.49 7.50
C THR A 87 0.09 -20.08 8.91
N ASN A 88 1.22 -19.84 9.57
CA ASN A 88 1.47 -20.31 10.94
C ASN A 88 1.08 -19.22 11.96
N VAL A 89 -0.12 -19.42 12.52
CA VAL A 89 -0.93 -18.43 13.23
C VAL A 89 -0.40 -18.14 14.64
N THR A 90 0.50 -17.16 14.77
CA THR A 90 0.68 -16.33 16.00
C THR A 90 1.23 -14.93 15.71
N THR A 91 1.74 -14.67 14.51
CA THR A 91 2.43 -13.43 14.18
C THR A 91 1.45 -12.35 13.72
N ARG A 92 1.70 -11.10 14.14
CA ARG A 92 0.99 -9.92 13.63
C ARG A 92 1.11 -9.86 12.10
N PRO A 93 0.06 -9.45 11.36
CA PRO A 93 0.16 -9.30 9.93
C PRO A 93 1.16 -8.19 9.58
N GLU A 94 1.90 -8.41 8.52
CA GLU A 94 2.94 -7.51 8.04
C GLU A 94 2.54 -6.93 6.67
N ILE A 95 3.13 -5.81 6.29
CA ILE A 95 2.88 -5.17 4.99
C ILE A 95 4.08 -5.39 4.10
N TYR A 96 3.83 -6.03 2.96
CA TYR A 96 4.83 -6.37 1.96
C TYR A 96 4.57 -5.64 0.65
N LEU A 97 5.65 -5.36 -0.07
CA LEU A 97 5.63 -5.10 -1.49
C LEU A 97 5.87 -6.42 -2.25
N LEU A 98 4.94 -6.78 -3.13
CA LEU A 98 5.15 -7.83 -4.13
C LEU A 98 5.51 -7.19 -5.47
N GLU A 99 6.74 -7.41 -5.93
CA GLU A 99 7.24 -6.93 -7.22
C GLU A 99 6.69 -7.79 -8.38
N VAL A 100 6.11 -7.15 -9.38
CA VAL A 100 5.64 -7.80 -10.62
C VAL A 100 6.85 -8.11 -11.49
N GLY A 101 6.90 -9.33 -12.04
CA GLY A 101 7.99 -9.82 -12.89
C GLY A 101 9.02 -10.65 -12.12
N SER A 102 9.55 -10.14 -11.00
CA SER A 102 10.48 -10.89 -10.14
C SER A 102 9.75 -11.77 -9.12
N TRP A 103 8.47 -11.48 -8.82
CA TRP A 103 7.69 -12.12 -7.76
C TRP A 103 8.35 -12.05 -6.38
N LYS A 104 9.22 -11.05 -6.19
CA LYS A 104 9.93 -10.84 -4.94
C LYS A 104 9.03 -10.17 -3.92
N TRP A 105 9.01 -10.73 -2.72
CA TRP A 105 8.37 -10.16 -1.55
C TRP A 105 9.39 -9.36 -0.74
N THR A 106 9.11 -8.09 -0.52
CA THR A 106 9.94 -7.18 0.26
C THR A 106 9.12 -6.63 1.41
N LEU A 107 9.60 -6.80 2.65
CA LEU A 107 8.92 -6.23 3.82
C LEU A 107 9.00 -4.71 3.76
N LEU A 108 7.84 -4.04 3.79
CA LEU A 108 7.77 -2.58 3.90
C LEU A 108 7.61 -2.14 5.35
N ALA A 109 6.70 -2.80 6.08
CA ALA A 109 6.35 -2.41 7.44
C ALA A 109 5.83 -3.59 8.26
N ASP A 110 6.08 -3.54 9.57
CA ASP A 110 5.63 -4.52 10.55
C ASP A 110 4.22 -4.26 11.11
N SER A 111 3.61 -3.12 10.73
CA SER A 111 2.25 -2.73 11.12
C SER A 111 1.65 -1.73 10.14
N PHE A 112 0.32 -1.59 10.16
CA PHE A 112 -0.38 -0.58 9.38
C PHE A 112 0.04 0.84 9.80
N THR A 113 0.23 1.06 11.09
CA THR A 113 0.68 2.36 11.62
C THR A 113 2.06 2.74 11.10
N THR A 114 3.00 1.80 11.07
CA THR A 114 4.34 2.02 10.51
C THR A 114 4.24 2.35 9.02
N TYR A 115 3.47 1.58 8.24
CA TYR A 115 3.26 1.84 6.83
C TYR A 115 2.62 3.21 6.56
N LEU A 116 1.63 3.59 7.36
CA LEU A 116 0.97 4.90 7.26
C LEU A 116 1.96 6.04 7.53
N ARG A 117 2.81 5.90 8.55
CA ARG A 117 3.87 6.88 8.85
C ARG A 117 4.86 7.02 7.70
N MET A 118 5.32 5.90 7.14
CA MET A 118 6.20 5.91 5.97
C MET A 118 5.53 6.61 4.78
N SER A 119 4.24 6.34 4.54
CA SER A 119 3.47 7.00 3.47
C SER A 119 3.40 8.52 3.65
N ILE A 120 3.24 8.99 4.89
CA ILE A 120 3.20 10.42 5.24
C ILE A 120 4.59 11.05 5.12
N GLU A 121 5.62 10.38 5.61
CA GLU A 121 7.02 10.84 5.54
C GLU A 121 7.48 11.05 4.10
N HIS A 122 7.09 10.13 3.20
CA HIS A 122 7.35 10.26 1.77
C HIS A 122 6.37 11.20 1.06
N LEU A 123 5.47 11.90 1.78
CA LEU A 123 4.43 12.77 1.22
C LEU A 123 3.60 12.09 0.11
N GLY A 124 3.43 10.76 0.19
CA GLY A 124 2.82 9.98 -0.88
C GLY A 124 3.47 10.18 -2.25
N LEU A 125 4.80 10.39 -2.33
CA LEU A 125 5.51 10.43 -3.60
C LEU A 125 5.20 9.15 -4.38
N PRO A 126 4.83 9.20 -5.66
CA PRO A 126 4.44 7.98 -6.35
C PRO A 126 5.60 6.97 -6.34
N CYS A 127 5.28 5.67 -6.23
CA CYS A 127 6.27 4.59 -6.22
C CYS A 127 7.32 4.65 -5.08
N TRP A 128 7.11 5.44 -4.01
CA TRP A 128 8.08 5.55 -2.90
C TRP A 128 8.41 4.19 -2.28
N GLN A 129 7.47 3.24 -2.27
CA GLN A 129 7.65 1.89 -1.76
C GLN A 129 8.76 1.12 -2.49
N LEU A 130 9.03 1.47 -3.76
CA LEU A 130 10.09 0.86 -4.56
C LEU A 130 11.49 1.23 -4.06
N ALA A 131 11.64 2.26 -3.20
CA ALA A 131 12.91 2.59 -2.57
C ALA A 131 13.46 1.47 -1.68
N PHE A 132 12.56 0.59 -1.20
CA PHE A 132 12.88 -0.58 -0.39
C PHE A 132 12.98 -1.87 -1.22
N ALA A 133 12.55 -1.84 -2.47
CA ALA A 133 12.51 -2.97 -3.39
C ALA A 133 13.89 -3.27 -4.00
N SER A 134 14.02 -4.43 -4.63
CA SER A 134 15.22 -4.77 -5.40
C SER A 134 15.16 -4.32 -6.86
N CYS A 135 13.97 -3.97 -7.35
CA CYS A 135 13.82 -3.36 -8.67
C CYS A 135 14.38 -1.93 -8.68
N ARG A 136 14.95 -1.54 -9.84
CA ARG A 136 15.41 -0.16 -10.02
C ARG A 136 14.22 0.79 -9.97
N LEU A 137 14.40 1.91 -9.27
CA LEU A 137 13.47 3.03 -9.36
C LEU A 137 13.34 3.46 -10.83
N PRO A 138 12.14 3.82 -11.32
CA PRO A 138 12.04 4.46 -12.61
C PRO A 138 12.89 5.74 -12.62
N GLY A 139 13.45 6.12 -13.78
CA GLY A 139 14.44 7.21 -13.85
C GLY A 139 13.97 8.55 -13.27
N TRP A 140 12.65 8.83 -13.30
CA TRP A 140 12.09 10.03 -12.66
C TRP A 140 12.08 9.96 -11.12
N ALA A 141 12.01 8.75 -10.54
CA ALA A 141 11.99 8.53 -9.10
C ALA A 141 13.39 8.43 -8.49
N GLU A 142 14.41 8.06 -9.28
CA GLU A 142 15.83 8.11 -8.85
C GLU A 142 16.26 9.53 -8.42
N GLN A 143 15.59 10.56 -8.93
CA GLN A 143 15.87 11.96 -8.63
C GLN A 143 15.15 12.48 -7.37
N LEU A 144 14.26 11.68 -6.79
CA LEU A 144 13.51 12.06 -5.58
C LEU A 144 14.31 11.70 -4.33
N PRO A 145 14.25 12.52 -3.26
CA PRO A 145 14.88 12.23 -1.97
C PRO A 145 14.11 11.13 -1.23
N LEU A 146 14.14 9.91 -1.76
CA LEU A 146 13.44 8.72 -1.21
C LEU A 146 14.27 7.96 -0.16
N ARG A 147 15.50 8.39 0.11
CA ARG A 147 16.34 7.86 1.18
C ARG A 147 16.50 8.95 2.24
N ILE A 148 15.69 8.86 3.29
CA ILE A 148 15.85 9.64 4.53
C ILE A 148 16.51 8.72 5.54
#